data_AF-W7MNV4-F1
#
_entry.id   AF-W7MNV4-F1
#
_cell.length_a   1.000
_cell.length_b   1.000
_cell.length_c   1.000
_cell.angle_alpha   90.00
_cell.angle_beta   90.00
_cell.angle_gamma   90.00
#
_symmetry.space_group_name_H-M   'P 1'
#
loop_
_entity.id
_entity.type
_entity.pdbx_description
1 polymer ?
#
loop_
_entity_poly.entity_id
_entity_poly.type
_entity_poly.pdbx_seq_one_letter_code
_entity_poly.pdbx_strand_id
1 'polypeptide(L)'
;MLGSKSFQNGWAKLLAWLFFLLAASQLCIAAPYTAELAVRDDQHLYARVMTPELEAYEKKLDESKKADTYVEQDQTKFVDFTAAGNHVVGSSSFAGCFGVILATKQGAIVAHYNLDQKGLDTAKKRITDEYNDHNDKVGGAEAHLYSAITYATGALVEENLYNEYKEFLTGLVGKEPKDHHYTEALETLSDEDLENENWDENAVSGGFVVENPGGGGADTSLFFITIERQRVSAQGPGK
;
A
#
# COMPACT_ATOMS: atom_id res chain seq x y z
N MET A 1 -20.38 1.11 81.44
CA MET A 1 -19.37 1.78 80.58
C MET A 1 -18.98 0.81 79.47
N LEU A 2 -19.66 0.88 78.32
CA LEU A 2 -19.28 0.09 77.14
C LEU A 2 -18.14 0.83 76.44
N GLY A 3 -16.99 0.15 76.35
CA GLY A 3 -15.75 0.70 75.83
C GLY A 3 -15.89 1.13 74.37
N SER A 4 -15.68 2.42 74.12
CA SER A 4 -15.71 3.11 72.84
C SER A 4 -14.60 2.71 71.84
N LYS A 5 -13.81 1.66 72.14
CA LYS A 5 -12.62 1.32 71.34
C LYS A 5 -12.89 0.42 70.13
N SER A 6 -14.04 -0.25 70.03
CA SER A 6 -14.31 -1.15 68.90
C SER A 6 -14.93 -0.44 67.68
N PHE A 7 -15.67 0.65 67.88
CA PHE A 7 -16.28 1.43 66.79
C PHE A 7 -15.27 2.31 66.03
N GLN A 8 -14.20 2.77 66.68
CA GLN A 8 -13.18 3.61 66.05
C GLN A 8 -12.35 2.86 64.99
N ASN A 9 -12.16 1.54 65.16
CA ASN A 9 -11.36 0.72 64.23
C ASN A 9 -12.12 0.33 62.94
N GLY A 10 -13.45 0.25 62.98
CA GLY A 10 -14.26 -0.05 61.79
C GLY A 10 -14.36 1.16 60.86
N TRP A 11 -14.61 2.34 61.44
CA TRP A 11 -14.70 3.60 60.70
C TRP A 11 -13.37 4.04 60.09
N ALA A 12 -12.26 3.87 60.81
CA ALA A 12 -10.93 4.16 60.28
C ALA A 12 -10.57 3.27 59.07
N LYS A 13 -10.97 1.99 59.08
CA LYS A 13 -10.77 1.07 57.95
C LYS A 13 -11.67 1.40 56.77
N LEU A 14 -12.92 1.81 57.02
CA LEU A 14 -13.86 2.25 55.99
C LEU A 14 -13.37 3.54 55.32
N LEU A 15 -12.89 4.51 56.10
CA LEU A 15 -12.31 5.76 55.59
C LEU A 15 -11.01 5.51 54.82
N ALA A 16 -10.15 4.60 55.30
CA ALA A 16 -8.92 4.23 54.58
C ALA A 16 -9.23 3.57 53.22
N TRP A 17 -10.26 2.71 53.15
CA TRP A 17 -10.73 2.12 51.89
C TRP A 17 -11.37 3.16 50.97
N LEU A 18 -12.15 4.11 51.51
CA LEU A 18 -12.72 5.20 50.72
C LEU A 18 -11.62 6.11 50.14
N PHE A 19 -10.59 6.43 50.94
CA PHE A 19 -9.44 7.20 50.46
C PHE A 19 -8.61 6.44 49.41
N PHE A 20 -8.48 5.11 49.52
CA PHE A 20 -7.84 4.30 48.48
C PHE A 20 -8.64 4.26 47.18
N LEU A 21 -9.98 4.17 47.26
CA LEU A 21 -10.87 4.23 46.10
C LEU A 21 -10.91 5.63 45.45
N LEU A 22 -10.88 6.70 46.26
CA LEU A 22 -10.81 8.08 45.77
C LEU A 22 -9.43 8.40 45.15
N ALA A 23 -8.34 7.90 45.72
CA ALA A 23 -7.00 8.04 45.13
C ALA A 23 -6.87 7.27 43.80
N ALA A 24 -7.53 6.12 43.66
CA ALA A 24 -7.62 5.41 42.39
C ALA A 24 -8.47 6.17 41.34
N SER A 25 -9.51 6.91 41.77
CA SER A 25 -10.34 7.70 40.85
C SER A 25 -9.69 8.98 40.34
N GLN A 26 -8.59 9.45 40.96
CA GLN A 26 -7.86 10.64 40.52
C GLN A 26 -6.61 10.34 39.67
N LEU A 27 -6.32 9.07 39.38
CA LEU A 27 -5.27 8.68 38.42
C LEU A 27 -5.79 8.52 36.97
N CYS A 28 -7.08 8.82 36.72
CA CYS A 28 -7.67 8.74 35.38
C CYS A 28 -8.02 10.10 34.74
N ILE A 29 -7.57 11.23 35.28
CA ILE A 29 -7.78 12.53 34.63
C ILE A 29 -6.45 13.30 34.59
N ALA A 30 -6.05 13.65 33.37
CA ALA A 30 -4.84 14.36 32.95
C ALA A 30 -3.61 13.50 32.60
N ALA A 31 -3.79 12.52 31.71
CA ALA A 31 -2.84 12.40 30.60
C ALA A 31 -3.18 13.52 29.59
N PRO A 32 -2.20 14.24 29.02
CA PRO A 32 -2.49 15.12 27.90
C PRO A 32 -3.10 14.27 26.80
N TYR A 33 -4.27 14.66 26.34
CA TYR A 33 -4.89 14.18 25.12
C TYR A 33 -3.91 14.55 23.99
N THR A 34 -2.95 13.67 23.70
CA THR A 34 -2.13 13.80 22.50
C THR A 34 -3.08 13.58 21.32
N ALA A 35 -2.97 14.42 20.31
CA ALA A 35 -3.80 14.40 19.11
C ALA A 35 -3.72 13.07 18.30
N GLU A 36 -2.93 12.09 18.77
CA GLU A 36 -2.76 10.76 18.18
C GLU A 36 -3.93 9.81 18.50
N LEU A 37 -4.70 10.04 19.57
CA LEU A 37 -5.90 9.24 19.87
C LEU A 37 -7.18 9.74 19.20
N ALA A 38 -7.19 10.96 18.67
CA ALA A 38 -8.30 11.47 17.86
C ALA A 38 -8.34 10.86 16.44
N VAL A 39 -7.31 10.10 16.05
CA VAL A 39 -7.26 9.34 14.78
C VAL A 39 -7.88 7.93 14.94
N ARG A 40 -8.30 7.55 16.16
CA ARG A 40 -8.59 6.15 16.52
C ARG A 40 -10.03 5.83 16.91
N ASP A 41 -10.99 6.70 16.64
CA ASP A 41 -12.35 6.57 17.20
C ASP A 41 -13.44 6.17 16.17
N ASP A 42 -13.10 5.53 15.05
CA ASP A 42 -14.14 5.06 14.11
C ASP A 42 -13.73 3.95 13.13
N GLN A 43 -12.67 3.18 13.43
CA GLN A 43 -12.27 2.02 12.62
C GLN A 43 -13.11 0.78 12.98
N HIS A 44 -14.41 0.84 12.72
CA HIS A 44 -15.11 -0.37 12.31
C HIS A 44 -14.86 -0.54 10.82
N LEU A 45 -14.21 -1.65 10.43
CA LEU A 45 -14.10 -2.00 9.02
C LEU A 45 -15.46 -2.50 8.57
N TYR A 46 -16.11 -1.69 7.73
CA TYR A 46 -17.39 -2.03 7.14
C TYR A 46 -17.19 -3.02 5.99
N ALA A 47 -18.23 -3.78 5.66
CA ALA A 47 -18.25 -4.58 4.44
C ALA A 47 -17.98 -3.67 3.22
N ARG A 48 -17.11 -4.12 2.30
CA ARG A 48 -16.63 -3.33 1.17
C ARG A 48 -17.78 -2.70 0.38
N VAL A 49 -17.75 -1.39 0.24
CA VAL A 49 -18.50 -0.67 -0.79
C VAL A 49 -17.53 -0.49 -1.94
N MET A 50 -17.70 -1.22 -3.04
CA MET A 50 -16.83 -1.02 -4.18
C MET A 50 -16.97 0.43 -4.67
N THR A 51 -15.89 1.21 -4.57
CA THR A 51 -15.92 2.56 -5.09
C THR A 51 -15.86 2.51 -6.61
N PRO A 52 -16.47 3.46 -7.33
CA PRO A 52 -16.39 3.50 -8.79
C PRO A 52 -14.94 3.46 -9.32
N GLU A 53 -14.00 4.05 -8.59
CA GLU A 53 -12.58 4.02 -8.93
C GLU A 53 -11.97 2.62 -8.80
N LEU A 54 -12.36 1.86 -7.79
CA LEU A 54 -11.86 0.51 -7.57
C LEU A 54 -12.53 -0.50 -8.52
N GLU A 55 -13.82 -0.32 -8.83
CA GLU A 55 -14.49 -1.06 -9.91
C GLU A 55 -13.81 -0.82 -11.26
N ALA A 56 -13.48 0.44 -11.56
CA ALA A 56 -12.79 0.80 -12.79
C ALA A 56 -11.38 0.19 -12.86
N TYR A 57 -10.67 0.13 -11.73
CA TYR A 57 -9.37 -0.55 -11.64
C TYR A 57 -9.49 -2.06 -11.87
N GLU A 58 -10.40 -2.73 -11.16
CA GLU A 58 -10.58 -4.19 -11.29
C GLU A 58 -10.97 -4.56 -12.72
N LYS A 59 -11.83 -3.77 -13.35
CA LYS A 59 -12.18 -3.95 -14.76
C LYS A 59 -10.95 -3.85 -15.68
N LYS A 60 -10.06 -2.89 -15.45
CA LYS A 60 -8.83 -2.72 -16.23
C LYS A 60 -7.84 -3.86 -16.00
N LEU A 61 -7.72 -4.34 -14.76
CA LEU A 61 -6.94 -5.54 -14.47
C LEU A 61 -7.47 -6.75 -15.25
N ASP A 62 -8.80 -6.95 -15.26
CA ASP A 62 -9.43 -8.04 -16.00
C ASP A 62 -9.22 -7.92 -17.51
N GLU A 63 -9.26 -6.70 -18.06
CA GLU A 63 -8.93 -6.42 -19.46
C GLU A 63 -7.47 -6.80 -19.76
N SER A 64 -6.54 -6.44 -18.87
CA SER A 64 -5.13 -6.83 -19.00
C SER A 64 -4.92 -8.34 -18.94
N LYS A 65 -5.61 -9.05 -18.04
CA LYS A 65 -5.57 -10.53 -17.97
C LYS A 65 -6.12 -11.16 -19.25
N LYS A 66 -7.24 -10.67 -19.77
CA LYS A 66 -7.83 -11.15 -21.04
C LYS A 66 -6.93 -10.89 -22.25
N ALA A 67 -6.15 -9.81 -22.22
CA ALA A 67 -5.19 -9.46 -23.26
C ALA A 67 -3.83 -10.14 -23.10
N ASP A 68 -3.62 -10.96 -22.06
CA ASP A 68 -2.32 -11.55 -21.69
C ASP A 68 -1.20 -10.51 -21.51
N THR A 69 -1.56 -9.32 -21.06
CA THR A 69 -0.61 -8.25 -20.69
C THR A 69 -0.44 -8.14 -19.19
N TYR A 70 -1.21 -8.88 -18.40
CA TYR A 70 -1.06 -8.88 -16.95
C TYR A 70 0.32 -9.41 -16.55
N VAL A 71 0.98 -8.71 -15.62
CA VAL A 71 2.31 -9.05 -15.11
C VAL A 71 2.18 -9.63 -13.71
N GLU A 72 2.47 -10.92 -13.59
CA GLU A 72 2.53 -11.61 -12.30
C GLU A 72 3.87 -11.34 -11.62
N GLN A 73 3.96 -11.77 -10.36
CA GLN A 73 5.22 -11.80 -9.62
C GLN A 73 6.29 -12.60 -10.40
N ASP A 74 7.53 -12.12 -10.32
CA ASP A 74 8.69 -12.64 -11.05
C ASP A 74 8.61 -12.54 -12.59
N GLN A 75 7.78 -11.63 -13.10
CA GLN A 75 7.63 -11.38 -14.54
C GLN A 75 8.06 -9.97 -14.93
N THR A 76 8.48 -9.86 -16.20
CA THR A 76 8.61 -8.62 -16.95
C THR A 76 7.88 -8.83 -18.26
N LYS A 77 7.10 -7.84 -18.71
CA LYS A 77 6.47 -7.85 -20.04
C LYS A 77 6.70 -6.51 -20.74
N PHE A 78 7.03 -6.57 -22.02
CA PHE A 78 6.91 -5.45 -22.94
C PHE A 78 5.52 -5.46 -23.61
N VAL A 79 4.93 -4.29 -23.80
CA VAL A 79 3.69 -4.10 -24.55
C VAL A 79 3.85 -2.97 -25.55
N ASP A 80 3.51 -3.26 -26.80
CA ASP A 80 3.62 -2.35 -27.95
C ASP A 80 2.34 -1.51 -28.10
N PHE A 81 2.48 -0.19 -28.02
CA PHE A 81 1.36 0.77 -28.16
C PHE A 81 1.28 1.38 -29.57
N THR A 82 2.05 0.90 -30.54
CA THR A 82 2.02 1.43 -31.91
C THR A 82 0.78 1.01 -32.68
N ALA A 83 0.21 -0.15 -32.38
CA ALA A 83 -1.06 -0.59 -32.94
C ALA A 83 -2.22 0.28 -32.43
N ALA A 84 -3.20 0.54 -33.29
CA ALA A 84 -4.41 1.24 -32.89
C ALA A 84 -5.26 0.38 -31.96
N GLY A 85 -5.93 1.03 -31.00
CA GLY A 85 -6.77 0.37 -30.00
C GLY A 85 -6.21 0.55 -28.59
N ASN A 86 -7.08 0.39 -27.60
CA ASN A 86 -6.69 0.55 -26.21
C ASN A 86 -5.80 -0.62 -25.77
N HIS A 87 -4.65 -0.28 -25.21
CA HIS A 87 -3.73 -1.18 -24.56
C HIS A 87 -3.79 -0.96 -23.06
N VAL A 88 -3.87 -2.06 -22.32
CA VAL A 88 -3.92 -2.04 -20.86
C VAL A 88 -2.91 -3.05 -20.36
N VAL A 89 -2.09 -2.67 -19.38
CA VAL A 89 -1.10 -3.54 -18.72
C VAL A 89 -1.30 -3.40 -17.22
N GLY A 90 -1.62 -4.49 -16.54
CA GLY A 90 -1.95 -4.49 -15.12
C GLY A 90 -0.98 -5.34 -14.31
N SER A 91 -0.77 -4.95 -13.06
CA SER A 91 -0.17 -5.81 -12.05
C SER A 91 -0.78 -5.49 -10.68
N SER A 92 -0.96 -6.51 -9.85
CA SER A 92 -1.47 -6.38 -8.49
C SER A 92 -0.76 -7.38 -7.58
N SER A 93 -1.17 -7.47 -6.32
CA SER A 93 -0.63 -8.45 -5.37
C SER A 93 0.80 -8.12 -4.92
N PHE A 94 1.14 -6.82 -4.80
CA PHE A 94 2.48 -6.36 -4.46
C PHE A 94 2.89 -6.57 -2.99
N ALA A 95 2.24 -7.42 -2.18
CA ALA A 95 2.68 -7.60 -0.79
C ALA A 95 4.18 -8.02 -0.73
N GLY A 96 5.01 -7.22 -0.07
CA GLY A 96 6.47 -7.40 -0.02
C GLY A 96 7.20 -7.36 -1.37
N CYS A 97 6.68 -6.62 -2.36
CA CYS A 97 7.24 -6.59 -3.72
C CYS A 97 7.60 -5.17 -4.20
N PHE A 98 8.30 -5.05 -5.33
CA PHE A 98 8.43 -3.79 -6.05
C PHE A 98 7.89 -3.94 -7.47
N GLY A 99 7.38 -2.83 -8.00
CA GLY A 99 6.94 -2.67 -9.38
C GLY A 99 7.81 -1.68 -10.13
N VAL A 100 8.14 -1.99 -11.37
CA VAL A 100 8.80 -1.05 -12.30
C VAL A 100 7.93 -0.85 -13.52
N ILE A 101 7.79 0.41 -13.94
CA ILE A 101 7.15 0.78 -15.19
C ILE A 101 8.09 1.69 -15.97
N LEU A 102 8.48 1.29 -17.16
CA LEU A 102 9.12 2.15 -18.15
C LEU A 102 8.09 2.42 -19.24
N ALA A 103 7.63 3.66 -19.39
CA ALA A 103 6.57 3.99 -20.34
C ALA A 103 6.95 5.12 -21.30
N THR A 104 6.55 4.96 -22.56
CA THR A 104 6.52 6.01 -23.58
C THR A 104 5.14 6.04 -24.23
N LYS A 105 4.98 6.83 -25.30
CA LYS A 105 3.80 6.81 -26.17
C LYS A 105 3.71 5.59 -27.09
N GLN A 106 4.80 4.84 -27.23
CA GLN A 106 4.94 3.74 -28.21
C GLN A 106 5.05 2.37 -27.57
N GLY A 107 5.33 2.28 -26.27
CA GLY A 107 5.28 1.04 -25.54
C GLY A 107 5.52 1.21 -24.04
N ALA A 108 5.40 0.10 -23.33
CA ALA A 108 5.76 0.01 -21.92
C ALA A 108 6.49 -1.29 -21.60
N ILE A 109 7.42 -1.23 -20.65
CA ILE A 109 7.94 -2.39 -19.94
C ILE A 109 7.40 -2.33 -18.53
N VAL A 110 6.75 -3.40 -18.09
CA VAL A 110 6.21 -3.55 -16.75
C VAL A 110 6.84 -4.76 -16.09
N ALA A 111 7.28 -4.60 -14.84
CA ALA A 111 7.96 -5.61 -14.06
C ALA A 111 7.42 -5.67 -12.62
N HIS A 112 7.39 -6.87 -12.05
CA HIS A 112 6.94 -7.14 -10.68
C HIS A 112 7.83 -8.23 -10.09
N TYR A 113 8.62 -7.92 -9.04
CA TYR A 113 9.34 -8.95 -8.29
C TYR A 113 9.36 -8.69 -6.79
N ASN A 114 9.81 -9.71 -6.06
CA ASN A 114 10.03 -9.67 -4.62
C ASN A 114 11.01 -8.57 -4.21
N LEU A 115 10.77 -7.99 -3.04
CA LEU A 115 11.66 -7.02 -2.41
C LEU A 115 12.87 -7.72 -1.76
N ASP A 116 13.67 -8.42 -2.57
CA ASP A 116 14.90 -9.09 -2.16
C ASP A 116 15.99 -8.98 -3.23
N GLN A 117 17.22 -9.40 -2.90
CA GLN A 117 18.35 -9.32 -3.83
C GLN A 117 18.15 -10.17 -5.10
N LYS A 118 17.46 -11.31 -5.00
CA LYS A 118 17.21 -12.19 -6.15
C LYS A 118 16.23 -11.53 -7.12
N GLY A 119 15.21 -10.85 -6.59
CA GLY A 119 14.30 -9.98 -7.34
C GLY A 119 15.08 -8.90 -8.08
N LEU A 120 16.01 -8.22 -7.39
CA LEU A 120 16.92 -7.22 -7.96
C LEU A 120 17.76 -7.73 -9.12
N ASP A 121 18.45 -8.84 -8.92
CA ASP A 121 19.31 -9.42 -9.95
C ASP A 121 18.49 -9.87 -11.18
N THR A 122 17.32 -10.46 -10.94
CA THR A 122 16.42 -10.93 -12.01
C THR A 122 15.84 -9.76 -12.79
N ALA A 123 15.38 -8.72 -12.09
CA ALA A 123 14.85 -7.50 -12.70
C ALA A 123 15.90 -6.76 -13.51
N LYS A 124 17.12 -6.58 -12.95
CA LYS A 124 18.26 -5.97 -13.66
C LYS A 124 18.50 -6.65 -15.01
N LYS A 125 18.50 -7.98 -15.05
CA LYS A 125 18.64 -8.74 -16.29
C LYS A 125 17.45 -8.53 -17.23
N ARG A 126 16.24 -8.88 -16.80
CA ARG A 126 15.06 -8.93 -17.68
C ARG A 126 14.61 -7.57 -18.18
N ILE A 127 14.65 -6.54 -17.34
CA ILE A 127 14.30 -5.18 -17.75
C ILE A 127 15.33 -4.65 -18.75
N THR A 128 16.63 -4.94 -18.55
CA THR A 128 17.67 -4.54 -19.50
C THR A 128 17.51 -5.24 -20.84
N ASP A 129 17.22 -6.55 -20.84
CA ASP A 129 16.98 -7.33 -22.06
C ASP A 129 15.81 -6.72 -22.85
N GLU A 130 14.65 -6.53 -22.21
CA GLU A 130 13.45 -5.92 -22.85
C GLU A 130 13.71 -4.48 -23.33
N TYR A 131 14.43 -3.67 -22.55
CA TYR A 131 14.75 -2.28 -22.92
C TYR A 131 15.67 -2.21 -24.14
N ASN A 132 16.60 -3.15 -24.28
CA ASN A 132 17.50 -3.23 -25.43
C ASN A 132 16.76 -3.76 -26.66
N ASP A 133 15.95 -4.81 -26.50
CA ASP A 133 15.21 -5.44 -27.59
C ASP A 133 14.12 -4.53 -28.16
N HIS A 134 13.59 -3.60 -27.35
CA HIS A 134 12.51 -2.69 -27.72
C HIS A 134 12.89 -1.21 -27.59
N ASN A 135 14.19 -0.89 -27.66
CA ASN A 135 14.69 0.48 -27.51
C ASN A 135 14.04 1.48 -28.48
N ASP A 136 13.65 1.02 -29.67
CA ASP A 136 12.94 1.82 -30.67
C ASP A 136 11.60 2.37 -30.16
N LYS A 137 10.97 1.72 -29.18
CA LYS A 137 9.67 2.09 -28.61
C LYS A 137 9.77 2.62 -27.20
N VAL A 138 10.67 2.08 -26.37
CA VAL A 138 10.80 2.47 -24.96
C VAL A 138 12.04 3.32 -24.66
N GLY A 139 12.86 3.63 -25.66
CA GLY A 139 14.03 4.47 -25.51
C GLY A 139 13.68 5.85 -24.93
N GLY A 140 14.32 6.21 -23.81
CA GLY A 140 14.05 7.47 -23.11
C GLY A 140 12.71 7.49 -22.35
N ALA A 141 12.16 6.32 -22.04
CA ALA A 141 10.98 6.15 -21.20
C ALA A 141 11.03 6.96 -19.90
N GLU A 142 9.85 7.37 -19.44
CA GLU A 142 9.69 7.76 -18.04
C GLU A 142 9.68 6.49 -17.19
N ALA A 143 10.59 6.42 -16.23
CA ALA A 143 10.67 5.32 -15.28
C ALA A 143 9.84 5.64 -14.03
N HIS A 144 9.10 4.66 -13.54
CA HIS A 144 8.35 4.71 -12.29
C HIS A 144 8.73 3.50 -11.44
N LEU A 145 9.04 3.75 -10.18
CA LEU A 145 9.39 2.73 -9.19
C LEU A 145 8.30 2.72 -8.11
N TYR A 146 7.70 1.56 -7.89
CA TYR A 146 6.60 1.36 -6.95
C TYR A 146 7.04 0.40 -5.84
N SER A 147 7.04 0.83 -4.58
CA SER A 147 7.62 0.06 -3.48
C SER A 147 6.81 0.18 -2.19
N ALA A 148 6.96 -0.81 -1.30
CA ALA A 148 6.35 -0.77 0.03
C ALA A 148 7.01 0.30 0.92
N ILE A 149 6.16 1.02 1.66
CA ILE A 149 6.52 1.82 2.82
C ILE A 149 5.77 1.28 4.04
N THR A 150 6.32 1.51 5.22
CA THR A 150 5.62 1.26 6.49
C THR A 150 4.57 2.35 6.73
N TYR A 151 3.34 1.97 7.06
CA TYR A 151 2.23 2.89 7.25
C TYR A 151 2.49 3.89 8.39
N ALA A 152 3.00 3.40 9.52
CA ALA A 152 3.19 4.22 10.72
C ALA A 152 4.23 5.33 10.54
N THR A 153 5.25 5.11 9.71
CA THR A 153 6.40 6.04 9.60
C THR A 153 6.56 6.65 8.21
N GLY A 154 5.94 6.06 7.19
CA GLY A 154 6.15 6.39 5.79
C GLY A 154 7.54 5.99 5.26
N ALA A 155 8.36 5.30 6.06
CA ALA A 155 9.69 4.86 5.65
C ALA A 155 9.60 3.64 4.72
N LEU A 156 10.51 3.56 3.75
CA LEU A 156 10.66 2.39 2.88
C LEU A 156 10.89 1.12 3.71
N VAL A 157 10.23 0.03 3.31
CA VAL A 157 10.42 -1.27 3.96
C VAL A 157 11.85 -1.79 3.74
N GLU A 158 12.39 -1.62 2.53
CA GLU A 158 13.78 -1.98 2.19
C GLU A 158 14.48 -0.82 1.46
N GLU A 159 14.96 0.17 2.22
CA GLU A 159 15.61 1.37 1.68
C GLU A 159 16.83 1.06 0.81
N ASN A 160 17.66 0.09 1.19
CA ASN A 160 18.87 -0.26 0.43
C ASN A 160 18.53 -0.82 -0.95
N LEU A 161 17.62 -1.80 -1.02
CA LEU A 161 17.20 -2.39 -2.29
C LEU A 161 16.48 -1.37 -3.16
N TYR A 162 15.66 -0.51 -2.55
CA TYR A 162 15.01 0.60 -3.25
C TYR A 162 16.02 1.52 -3.95
N ASN A 163 17.06 1.94 -3.22
CA ASN A 163 18.10 2.81 -3.77
C ASN A 163 18.89 2.11 -4.88
N GLU A 164 19.18 0.81 -4.76
CA GLU A 164 19.82 0.05 -5.84
C GLU A 164 18.94 -0.07 -7.10
N TYR A 165 17.63 -0.24 -6.94
CA TYR A 165 16.68 -0.17 -8.05
C TYR A 165 16.72 1.20 -8.72
N LYS A 166 16.70 2.26 -7.91
CA LYS A 166 16.70 3.63 -8.38
C LYS A 166 17.97 3.97 -9.16
N GLU A 167 19.14 3.54 -8.67
CA GLU A 167 20.42 3.66 -9.38
C GLU A 167 20.43 2.87 -10.69
N PHE A 168 19.97 1.61 -10.65
CA PHE A 168 19.86 0.78 -11.85
C PHE A 168 19.00 1.44 -12.93
N LEU A 169 17.78 1.88 -12.59
CA LEU A 169 16.87 2.53 -13.53
C LEU A 169 17.44 3.84 -14.05
N THR A 170 18.07 4.64 -13.18
CA THR A 170 18.74 5.88 -13.58
C THR A 170 19.86 5.62 -14.58
N GLY A 171 20.66 4.57 -14.39
CA GLY A 171 21.69 4.15 -15.33
C GLY A 171 21.13 3.66 -16.67
N LEU A 172 19.98 2.97 -16.64
CA LEU A 172 19.35 2.41 -17.84
C LEU A 172 18.66 3.48 -18.70
N VAL A 173 17.84 4.35 -18.09
CA VAL A 173 17.04 5.36 -18.81
C VAL A 173 17.70 6.74 -18.88
N GLY A 174 18.76 6.96 -18.10
CA GLY A 174 19.50 8.23 -18.04
C GLY A 174 18.84 9.34 -17.20
N LYS A 175 17.76 9.02 -16.46
CA LYS A 175 17.01 9.95 -15.60
C LYS A 175 16.51 9.23 -14.36
N GLU A 176 16.39 9.97 -13.26
CA GLU A 176 15.86 9.45 -12.01
C GLU A 176 14.39 9.01 -12.18
N PRO A 177 14.00 7.82 -11.68
CA PRO A 177 12.61 7.37 -11.75
C PRO A 177 11.71 8.20 -10.84
N LYS A 178 10.43 8.24 -11.18
CA LYS A 178 9.37 8.78 -10.31
C LYS A 178 9.04 7.75 -9.23
N ASP A 179 9.09 8.20 -7.98
CA ASP A 179 8.84 7.38 -6.80
C ASP A 179 7.32 7.23 -6.55
N HIS A 180 6.85 6.00 -6.34
CA HIS A 180 5.48 5.67 -5.96
C HIS A 180 5.53 4.67 -4.81
N HIS A 181 4.61 4.81 -3.86
CA HIS A 181 4.61 3.96 -2.68
C HIS A 181 3.25 3.35 -2.40
N TYR A 182 3.26 2.18 -1.77
CA TYR A 182 2.09 1.55 -1.19
C TYR A 182 2.41 1.04 0.21
N THR A 183 1.36 0.79 0.98
CA THR A 183 1.41 0.16 2.29
C THR A 183 0.53 -1.08 2.23
N GLU A 184 0.81 -2.04 3.10
CA GLU A 184 -0.03 -3.23 3.22
C GLU A 184 -1.18 -2.97 4.17
N ALA A 185 -2.38 -3.47 3.83
CA ALA A 185 -3.55 -3.28 4.70
C ALA A 185 -3.34 -3.88 6.09
N LEU A 186 -2.61 -5.01 6.19
CA LEU A 186 -2.25 -5.65 7.47
C LEU A 186 -1.61 -4.68 8.47
N GLU A 187 -0.79 -3.73 8.00
CA GLU A 187 -0.14 -2.75 8.89
C GLU A 187 -1.14 -1.73 9.51
N THR A 188 -2.37 -1.69 9.01
CA THR A 188 -3.41 -0.74 9.45
C THR A 188 -4.57 -1.38 10.18
N LEU A 189 -4.61 -2.71 10.23
CA LEU A 189 -5.64 -3.47 10.92
C LEU A 189 -5.30 -3.63 12.40
N SER A 190 -6.32 -3.66 13.25
CA SER A 190 -6.14 -4.05 14.65
C SER A 190 -6.03 -5.58 14.78
N ASP A 191 -5.45 -6.07 15.87
CA ASP A 191 -5.41 -7.51 16.16
C ASP A 191 -6.82 -8.14 16.16
N GLU A 192 -7.83 -7.40 16.66
CA GLU A 192 -9.24 -7.83 16.68
C GLU A 192 -9.83 -7.95 15.25
N ASP A 193 -9.43 -7.05 14.35
CA ASP A 193 -9.86 -7.11 12.94
C ASP A 193 -9.17 -8.26 12.20
N LEU A 194 -7.90 -8.53 12.48
CA LEU A 194 -7.15 -9.66 11.89
C LEU A 194 -7.72 -11.02 12.29
N GLU A 195 -8.29 -11.12 13.50
CA GLU A 195 -8.93 -12.32 14.02
C GLU A 195 -10.37 -12.55 13.48
N ASN A 196 -10.95 -11.58 12.77
CA ASN A 196 -12.32 -11.63 12.26
C ASN A 196 -12.35 -12.17 10.81
N GLU A 197 -13.06 -13.26 10.50
CA GLU A 197 -13.09 -13.84 9.14
C GLU A 197 -13.70 -12.92 8.03
N ASN A 198 -14.15 -11.72 8.40
CA ASN A 198 -14.79 -10.77 7.48
C ASN A 198 -13.81 -9.81 6.78
N TRP A 199 -12.51 -9.85 7.07
CA TRP A 199 -11.53 -9.04 6.33
C TRP A 199 -11.07 -9.75 5.05
N ASP A 200 -10.89 -8.99 3.97
CA ASP A 200 -10.43 -9.51 2.69
C ASP A 200 -8.89 -9.55 2.68
N GLU A 201 -8.33 -10.77 2.72
CA GLU A 201 -6.89 -10.99 2.64
C GLU A 201 -6.24 -10.41 1.38
N ASN A 202 -7.01 -10.15 0.32
CA ASN A 202 -6.52 -9.55 -0.91
C ASN A 202 -6.48 -8.02 -0.86
N ALA A 203 -7.15 -7.39 0.11
CA ALA A 203 -7.15 -5.94 0.31
C ALA A 203 -5.80 -5.40 0.78
N VAL A 204 -4.82 -6.28 1.05
CA VAL A 204 -3.50 -5.96 1.58
C VAL A 204 -2.49 -5.55 0.52
N SER A 205 -2.84 -5.66 -0.77
CA SER A 205 -1.82 -5.68 -1.81
C SER A 205 -1.94 -4.52 -2.77
N GLY A 206 -0.84 -3.76 -2.91
CA GLY A 206 -0.72 -2.68 -3.88
C GLY A 206 -0.91 -3.19 -5.32
N GLY A 207 -1.03 -2.26 -6.24
CA GLY A 207 -1.17 -2.58 -7.65
C GLY A 207 -1.23 -1.35 -8.54
N PHE A 208 -1.09 -1.56 -9.84
CA PHE A 208 -1.19 -0.49 -10.82
C PHE A 208 -1.72 -0.99 -12.16
N VAL A 209 -2.13 -0.02 -12.97
CA VAL A 209 -2.48 -0.20 -14.38
C VAL A 209 -1.77 0.88 -15.21
N VAL A 210 -1.28 0.47 -16.37
CA VAL A 210 -0.79 1.31 -17.47
C VAL A 210 -1.81 1.26 -18.60
N GLU A 211 -2.20 2.40 -19.13
CA GLU A 211 -3.14 2.50 -20.25
C GLU A 211 -2.57 3.38 -21.36
N ASN A 212 -2.75 2.94 -22.60
CA ASN A 212 -2.45 3.76 -23.77
C ASN A 212 -3.52 3.54 -24.86
N PRO A 213 -4.12 4.60 -25.42
CA PRO A 213 -5.09 4.49 -26.53
C PRO A 213 -4.54 3.92 -27.85
N GLY A 214 -3.23 3.71 -27.94
CA GLY A 214 -2.53 3.14 -29.08
C GLY A 214 -2.19 4.16 -30.16
N GLY A 215 -1.71 3.64 -31.30
CA GLY A 215 -1.36 4.44 -32.49
C GLY A 215 -0.01 5.17 -32.40
N GLY A 216 0.79 4.92 -31.35
CA GLY A 216 2.18 5.41 -31.23
C GLY A 216 2.36 6.90 -30.94
N GLY A 217 1.27 7.67 -30.80
CA GLY A 217 1.30 9.11 -30.52
C GLY A 217 0.51 9.54 -29.28
N ALA A 218 -0.28 8.64 -28.69
CA ALA A 218 -1.10 8.93 -27.52
C ALA A 218 -0.29 8.89 -26.23
N ASP A 219 -0.69 9.72 -25.26
CA ASP A 219 -0.06 9.73 -23.93
C ASP A 219 -0.42 8.47 -23.14
N THR A 220 0.55 7.97 -22.37
CA THR A 220 0.36 6.83 -21.48
C THR A 220 -0.10 7.31 -20.11
N SER A 221 -1.16 6.70 -19.61
CA SER A 221 -1.72 6.98 -18.28
C SER A 221 -1.34 5.87 -17.30
N LEU A 222 -1.09 6.26 -16.06
CA LEU A 222 -0.74 5.34 -14.97
C LEU A 222 -1.72 5.53 -13.83
N PHE A 223 -2.21 4.43 -13.29
CA PHE A 223 -3.11 4.41 -12.15
C PHE A 223 -2.57 3.47 -11.10
N PHE A 224 -2.30 3.99 -9.90
CA PHE A 224 -1.79 3.23 -8.76
C PHE A 224 -2.87 3.07 -7.70
N ILE A 225 -2.98 1.87 -7.15
CA ILE A 225 -3.79 1.55 -5.98
C ILE A 225 -2.96 1.81 -4.73
N THR A 226 -3.50 2.62 -3.82
CA THR A 226 -2.91 2.85 -2.50
C THR A 226 -3.86 2.32 -1.43
N ILE A 227 -3.36 2.19 -0.20
CA ILE A 227 -4.18 1.77 0.93
C ILE A 227 -5.35 2.72 1.18
N GLU A 228 -5.21 4.03 0.95
CA GLU A 228 -6.29 4.98 1.17
C GLU A 228 -7.42 4.73 0.19
N ARG A 229 -7.10 4.40 -1.07
CA ARG A 229 -8.12 4.05 -2.07
C ARG A 229 -8.84 2.75 -1.69
N GLN A 230 -8.11 1.76 -1.18
CA GLN A 230 -8.69 0.52 -0.67
C GLN A 230 -9.56 0.76 0.59
N ARG A 231 -9.11 1.61 1.52
CA ARG A 231 -9.83 1.98 2.75
C ARG A 231 -11.10 2.78 2.49
N VAL A 232 -11.08 3.76 1.59
CA VAL A 232 -12.29 4.51 1.21
C VAL A 232 -13.36 3.56 0.64
N SER A 233 -12.92 2.55 -0.13
CA SER A 233 -13.82 1.48 -0.57
C SER A 233 -14.34 0.63 0.59
N ALA A 234 -13.51 0.32 1.57
CA ALA A 234 -13.97 -0.41 2.76
C ALA A 234 -14.97 0.41 3.60
N GLN A 235 -14.87 1.74 3.63
CA GLN A 235 -15.64 2.61 4.53
C GLN A 235 -16.91 3.22 3.89
N GLY A 236 -17.05 3.16 2.56
CA GLY A 236 -18.14 3.77 1.81
C GLY A 236 -18.02 5.30 1.65
N PRO A 237 -18.75 5.92 0.70
CA PRO A 237 -18.70 7.37 0.51
C PRO A 237 -19.48 8.07 1.63
N GLY A 238 -18.77 8.67 2.61
CA GLY A 238 -19.36 9.63 3.54
C GLY A 238 -18.96 9.54 5.01
N LYS A 239 -17.65 9.54 5.32
CA LYS A 239 -17.15 10.09 6.59
C LYS A 239 -16.14 11.19 6.31
#